data_AF-I9ESS2-F1
#
_entry.id   AF-I9ESS2-F1
#
_cell.length_a   1.000
_cell.length_b   1.000
_cell.length_c   1.000
_cell.angle_alpha   90.00
_cell.angle_beta   90.00
_cell.angle_gamma   90.00
#
_symmetry.space_group_name_H-M   'P 1'
#
loop_
_entity.id
_entity.type
_entity.pdbx_description
1 polymer ?
#
loop_
_entity_poly.entity_id
_entity_poly.type
_entity_poly.pdbx_seq_one_letter_code
_entity_poly.pdbx_strand_id
1 'polypeptide(L)'
;MDYYNIDEAKKQAYIDGLKNKQDVSGSDKEKALKEIITQKWISIFPNGNEGWAEFRRTDYPELLNIEENNSDGDVPEGKFIKRIKYPQSESFNPNRPMGDNQGTKIWWDVADTNNDNGQRVQPNNFR
;
A
#
# COMPACT_ATOMS: atom_id res chain seq x y z
N MET A 1 -0.80 -12.37 -17.29
CA MET A 1 -2.09 -11.84 -17.80
C MET A 1 -3.04 -12.96 -18.22
N ASP A 2 -2.53 -14.18 -18.32
CA ASP A 2 -3.26 -15.38 -18.74
C ASP A 2 -4.49 -15.68 -17.87
N TYR A 3 -4.43 -15.42 -16.55
CA TYR A 3 -5.58 -15.53 -15.64
C TYR A 3 -6.81 -14.73 -16.12
N TYR A 4 -6.57 -13.56 -16.73
CA TYR A 4 -7.62 -12.68 -17.26
C TYR A 4 -7.93 -12.96 -18.74
N ASN A 5 -7.38 -14.02 -19.33
CA ASN A 5 -7.54 -14.38 -20.74
C ASN A 5 -7.27 -13.21 -21.70
N ILE A 6 -6.27 -12.39 -21.38
CA ILE A 6 -5.84 -11.29 -22.25
C ILE A 6 -5.08 -11.88 -23.45
N ASP A 7 -5.46 -11.45 -24.65
CA ASP A 7 -4.80 -11.83 -25.90
C ASP A 7 -3.27 -11.62 -25.85
N GLU A 8 -2.52 -12.57 -26.41
CA GLU A 8 -1.06 -12.59 -26.32
C GLU A 8 -0.42 -11.37 -27.00
N ALA A 9 -0.98 -10.86 -28.11
CA ALA A 9 -0.46 -9.67 -28.76
C ALA A 9 -0.65 -8.42 -27.88
N LYS A 10 -1.77 -8.34 -27.15
CA LYS A 10 -2.02 -7.26 -26.18
C LYS A 10 -1.10 -7.35 -24.95
N LYS A 11 -0.87 -8.56 -24.44
CA LYS A 11 0.07 -8.82 -23.35
C LYS A 11 1.49 -8.40 -23.75
N GLN A 12 1.93 -8.80 -24.93
CA GLN A 12 3.25 -8.44 -25.44
C GLN A 12 3.37 -6.92 -25.65
N ALA A 13 2.36 -6.28 -26.25
CA ALA A 13 2.33 -4.83 -26.41
C ALA A 13 2.36 -4.08 -25.07
N TYR A 14 1.68 -4.59 -24.05
CA TYR A 14 1.74 -4.03 -22.70
C TYR A 14 3.16 -4.12 -22.12
N ILE A 15 3.76 -5.30 -22.15
CA ILE A 15 5.11 -5.56 -21.64
C ILE A 15 6.14 -4.69 -22.37
N ASP A 16 6.02 -4.54 -23.69
CA ASP A 16 6.91 -3.71 -24.50
C ASP A 16 6.69 -2.21 -24.28
N GLY A 17 5.45 -1.81 -23.94
CA GLY A 17 5.11 -0.44 -23.56
C GLY A 17 5.55 -0.05 -22.14
N LEU A 18 6.03 -0.99 -21.31
CA LEU A 18 6.54 -0.67 -19.98
C LEU A 18 7.82 0.16 -20.09
N LYS A 19 7.70 1.46 -19.76
CA LYS A 19 8.78 2.46 -19.88
C LYS A 19 10.08 2.10 -19.15
N ASN A 20 10.03 1.21 -18.16
CA ASN A 20 11.14 0.85 -17.29
C ASN A 20 11.49 -0.65 -17.34
N LYS A 21 11.13 -1.34 -18.43
CA LYS A 21 11.36 -2.78 -18.65
C LYS A 21 12.80 -3.27 -18.33
N GLN A 22 13.81 -2.38 -18.35
CA GLN A 22 15.23 -2.69 -18.15
C GLN A 22 15.83 -2.22 -16.81
N ASP A 23 15.13 -1.38 -16.04
CA ASP A 23 15.73 -0.66 -14.88
C ASP A 23 15.61 -1.41 -13.54
N VAL A 24 15.01 -2.61 -13.56
CA VAL A 24 14.96 -3.52 -12.41
C VAL A 24 16.37 -4.07 -12.04
N SER A 25 17.40 -3.75 -12.84
CA SER A 25 18.75 -4.33 -12.79
C SER A 25 19.79 -3.55 -11.94
N GLY A 26 19.40 -2.52 -11.18
CA GLY A 26 20.08 -2.25 -9.90
C GLY A 26 20.66 -0.86 -9.60
N SER A 27 20.31 0.21 -10.32
CA SER A 27 20.72 1.58 -9.92
C SER A 27 19.72 2.23 -8.95
N ASP A 28 18.41 2.08 -9.16
CA ASP A 28 17.34 2.61 -8.31
C ASP A 28 16.40 1.49 -7.82
N LYS A 29 16.73 0.95 -6.65
CA LYS A 29 15.97 -0.15 -6.02
C LYS A 29 14.54 0.25 -5.66
N GLU A 30 14.32 1.51 -5.30
CA GLU A 30 13.01 2.01 -4.88
C GLU A 30 12.07 2.12 -6.09
N LYS A 31 12.59 2.62 -7.22
CA LYS A 31 11.87 2.62 -8.50
C LYS A 31 11.54 1.20 -8.98
N ALA A 32 12.50 0.27 -8.89
CA ALA A 32 12.26 -1.14 -9.21
C ALA A 32 11.14 -1.74 -8.33
N LEU A 33 11.16 -1.47 -7.02
CA LEU A 33 10.13 -1.94 -6.10
C LEU A 33 8.75 -1.34 -6.44
N LYS A 34 8.67 -0.04 -6.73
CA LYS A 34 7.43 0.63 -7.16
C LYS A 34 6.75 -0.12 -8.31
N GLU A 35 7.52 -0.49 -9.33
CA GLU A 35 7.01 -1.19 -10.51
C GLU A 35 6.53 -2.59 -10.18
N ILE A 36 7.35 -3.36 -9.44
CA ILE A 36 7.01 -4.71 -9.00
C ILE A 36 5.70 -4.71 -8.22
N ILE A 37 5.58 -3.83 -7.21
CA ILE A 37 4.39 -3.78 -6.35
C ILE A 37 3.17 -3.26 -7.12
N THR A 38 3.35 -2.31 -8.06
CA THR A 38 2.24 -1.85 -8.91
C THR A 38 1.70 -2.98 -9.79
N GLN A 39 2.58 -3.78 -10.41
CA GLN A 39 2.15 -4.95 -11.19
C GLN A 39 1.53 -6.04 -10.31
N LYS A 40 2.09 -6.26 -9.11
CA LYS A 40 1.53 -7.19 -8.13
C LYS A 40 0.11 -6.76 -7.75
N TRP A 41 -0.11 -5.50 -7.40
CA TRP A 41 -1.41 -4.94 -7.04
C TRP A 41 -2.49 -5.20 -8.10
N ILE A 42 -2.17 -4.98 -9.38
CA ILE A 42 -3.08 -5.28 -10.49
C ILE A 42 -3.35 -6.79 -10.59
N SER A 43 -2.32 -7.60 -10.41
CA SER A 43 -2.40 -9.06 -10.60
C SER A 43 -3.16 -9.78 -9.49
N ILE A 44 -3.12 -9.28 -8.26
CA ILE A 44 -3.76 -9.92 -7.09
C ILE A 44 -5.24 -9.59 -6.96
N PHE A 45 -5.78 -8.64 -7.72
CA PHE A 45 -7.22 -8.36 -7.72
C PHE A 45 -8.03 -9.65 -7.99
N PRO A 46 -9.13 -9.93 -7.27
CA PRO A 46 -9.79 -9.11 -6.24
C PRO A 46 -9.35 -9.38 -4.78
N ASN A 47 -8.16 -9.96 -4.54
CA ASN A 47 -7.64 -10.19 -3.19
C ASN A 47 -7.21 -8.86 -2.52
N GLY A 48 -8.18 -8.11 -2.02
CA GLY A 48 -7.99 -6.82 -1.37
C GLY A 48 -7.21 -6.89 -0.06
N ASN A 49 -7.26 -8.03 0.65
CA ASN A 49 -6.50 -8.20 1.90
C ASN A 49 -4.99 -8.18 1.65
N GLU A 50 -4.53 -8.93 0.65
CA GLU A 50 -3.12 -8.93 0.23
C GLU A 50 -2.73 -7.57 -0.36
N GLY A 51 -3.60 -6.94 -1.16
CA GLY A 51 -3.34 -5.60 -1.68
C GLY A 51 -3.12 -4.60 -0.56
N TRP A 52 -4.05 -4.51 0.38
CA TRP A 52 -3.95 -3.59 1.51
C TRP A 52 -2.76 -3.90 2.42
N ALA A 53 -2.35 -5.16 2.55
CA ALA A 53 -1.12 -5.53 3.26
C ALA A 53 0.13 -5.00 2.53
N GLU A 54 0.25 -5.25 1.23
CA GLU A 54 1.39 -4.83 0.42
C GLU A 54 1.53 -3.31 0.32
N PHE A 55 0.40 -2.61 0.18
CA PHE A 55 0.38 -1.15 0.20
C PHE A 55 0.90 -0.61 1.52
N ARG A 56 0.39 -1.06 2.67
CA ARG A 56 0.92 -0.60 3.97
C ARG A 56 2.37 -1.00 4.20
N ARG A 57 2.83 -2.11 3.61
CA ARG A 57 4.20 -2.62 3.81
C ARG A 57 5.23 -1.80 3.04
N THR A 58 4.85 -1.31 1.86
CA THR A 58 5.78 -0.71 0.88
C THR A 58 5.44 0.73 0.50
N ASP A 59 4.24 1.17 0.83
CA ASP A 59 3.59 2.39 0.34
C ASP A 59 3.43 2.48 -1.18
N TYR A 60 3.44 1.32 -1.86
CA TYR A 60 3.12 1.18 -3.28
C TYR A 60 1.89 0.28 -3.52
N PRO A 61 1.09 0.50 -4.59
CA PRO A 61 1.24 1.57 -5.58
C PRO A 61 0.96 2.96 -4.99
N GLU A 62 1.27 4.01 -5.76
CA GLU A 62 0.97 5.38 -5.33
C GLU A 62 -0.53 5.62 -5.43
N LEU A 63 -1.22 5.51 -4.30
CA LEU A 63 -2.65 5.78 -4.21
C LEU A 63 -2.91 7.28 -4.09
N LEU A 64 -4.07 7.71 -4.57
CA LEU A 64 -4.56 9.07 -4.37
C LEU A 64 -4.88 9.30 -2.89
N ASN A 65 -4.70 10.55 -2.44
CA ASN A 65 -5.09 10.94 -1.09
C ASN A 65 -6.60 10.79 -0.88
N ILE A 66 -6.98 10.53 0.37
CA ILE A 66 -8.36 10.50 0.80
C ILE A 66 -8.93 11.92 0.71
N GLU A 67 -10.02 12.11 -0.03
CA GLU A 67 -10.67 13.41 -0.19
C GLU A 67 -11.44 13.83 1.07
N GLU A 68 -12.13 12.89 1.71
CA GLU A 68 -12.93 13.11 2.91
C GLU A 68 -12.59 12.08 3.98
N ASN A 69 -12.10 12.55 5.13
CA ASN A 69 -11.71 11.72 6.25
C ASN A 69 -12.79 11.69 7.33
N ASN A 70 -13.68 10.70 7.23
CA ASN A 70 -14.77 10.47 8.19
C ASN A 70 -14.36 9.56 9.37
N SER A 71 -13.10 9.60 9.78
CA SER A 71 -12.59 8.75 10.88
C SER A 71 -12.73 9.38 12.27
N ASP A 72 -13.32 10.57 12.40
CA ASP A 72 -13.40 11.34 13.65
C ASP A 72 -12.01 11.56 14.31
N GLY A 73 -10.99 11.80 13.49
CA GLY A 73 -9.60 11.99 13.94
C GLY A 73 -8.85 10.70 14.28
N ASP A 74 -9.46 9.54 14.04
CA ASP A 74 -8.82 8.26 14.30
C ASP A 74 -7.75 7.88 13.27
N VAL A 75 -7.85 8.40 12.04
CA VAL A 75 -6.76 8.42 11.08
C VAL A 75 -6.36 9.88 10.88
N PRO A 76 -5.08 10.26 11.06
CA PRO A 76 -4.65 11.64 10.86
C PRO A 76 -4.96 12.13 9.43
N GLU A 77 -5.25 13.43 9.30
CA GLU A 77 -5.54 14.02 7.99
C GLU A 77 -4.40 13.83 7.00
N GLY A 78 -4.77 13.53 5.74
CA GLY A 78 -3.81 13.25 4.69
C GLY A 78 -3.03 11.95 4.85
N LYS A 79 -3.36 11.07 5.81
CA LYS A 79 -2.76 9.74 5.98
C LYS A 79 -3.74 8.63 5.59
N PHE A 80 -3.19 7.44 5.35
CA PHE A 80 -3.99 6.23 5.10
C PHE A 80 -4.23 5.44 6.38
N ILE A 81 -5.32 4.69 6.40
CA ILE A 81 -5.61 3.70 7.45
C ILE A 81 -4.50 2.64 7.52
N LYS A 82 -4.01 2.38 8.74
CA LYS A 82 -2.89 1.45 9.00
C LYS A 82 -3.33 0.13 9.63
N ARG A 83 -4.49 0.07 10.28
CA ARG A 83 -5.07 -1.16 10.87
C ARG A 83 -6.58 -1.03 11.07
N ILE A 84 -7.24 -2.15 11.33
CA ILE A 84 -8.61 -2.19 11.85
C ILE A 84 -8.55 -2.22 13.38
N LYS A 85 -9.50 -1.56 14.05
CA LYS A 85 -9.65 -1.63 15.51
C LYS A 85 -9.99 -3.04 15.98
N TYR A 86 -9.61 -3.32 17.22
CA TYR A 86 -10.21 -4.44 17.92
C TYR A 86 -11.72 -4.23 18.06
N PRO A 87 -12.52 -5.31 18.05
CA PRO A 87 -13.95 -5.21 18.29
C PRO A 87 -14.25 -4.53 19.62
N GLN A 88 -15.37 -3.79 19.70
CA GLN A 88 -15.79 -3.13 20.94
C GLN A 88 -15.99 -4.12 22.10
N SER A 89 -16.29 -5.39 21.81
CA SER A 89 -16.39 -6.47 22.81
C SER A 89 -15.08 -6.70 23.57
N GLU A 90 -13.92 -6.33 23.01
CA GLU A 90 -12.65 -6.39 23.74
C GLU A 90 -12.62 -5.43 24.93
N SER A 91 -13.56 -4.50 25.08
CA SER A 91 -13.71 -3.66 26.28
C SER A 91 -13.90 -4.46 27.57
N PHE A 92 -14.39 -5.70 27.49
CA PHE A 92 -14.52 -6.62 28.62
C PHE A 92 -13.22 -7.36 28.96
N ASN A 93 -12.20 -7.29 28.11
CA ASN A 93 -10.91 -7.92 28.34
C ASN A 93 -10.00 -6.96 29.12
N PRO A 94 -9.63 -7.27 30.38
CA PRO A 94 -8.78 -6.41 31.20
C PRO A 94 -7.35 -6.29 30.64
N ASN A 95 -6.94 -7.20 29.75
CA ASN A 95 -5.63 -7.20 29.11
C ASN A 95 -5.64 -6.58 27.70
N ARG A 96 -6.74 -5.92 27.29
CA ARG A 96 -6.80 -5.29 25.96
C ARG A 96 -5.73 -4.19 25.83
N PRO A 97 -5.10 -4.03 24.65
CA PRO A 97 -4.22 -2.90 24.41
C PRO A 97 -4.95 -1.56 24.55
N MET A 98 -4.31 -0.59 25.23
CA MET A 98 -4.76 0.82 25.23
C MET A 98 -4.30 1.53 23.95
N GLY A 99 -5.00 2.61 23.56
CA GLY A 99 -4.61 3.40 22.38
C GLY A 99 -4.91 2.73 21.04
N ASP A 100 -6.00 1.96 20.95
CA ASP A 100 -6.44 1.32 19.71
C ASP A 100 -6.98 2.36 18.70
N ASN A 101 -6.14 2.72 17.73
CA ASN A 101 -6.39 3.75 16.74
C ASN A 101 -6.03 3.23 15.33
N GLN A 102 -6.86 3.54 14.33
CA GLN A 102 -6.70 3.01 12.97
C GLN A 102 -5.50 3.59 12.22
N GLY A 103 -5.01 4.78 12.59
CA GLY A 103 -3.76 5.37 12.09
C GLY A 103 -2.48 4.75 12.68
N THR A 104 -2.59 3.88 13.68
CA THR A 104 -1.41 3.25 14.30
C THR A 104 -0.85 2.12 13.42
N LYS A 105 0.42 2.25 13.04
CA LYS A 105 1.14 1.23 12.26
C LYS A 105 1.31 -0.08 13.02
N ILE A 106 1.36 -1.18 12.27
CA ILE A 106 1.63 -2.53 12.79
C ILE A 106 3.10 -2.90 12.59
N TRP A 107 3.56 -4.01 13.18
CA TRP A 107 4.99 -4.28 13.35
C TRP A 107 5.81 -4.31 12.05
N TRP A 108 5.19 -4.64 10.92
CA TRP A 108 5.83 -4.66 9.60
C TRP A 108 5.60 -3.38 8.78
N ASP A 109 4.71 -2.49 9.20
CA ASP A 109 4.41 -1.20 8.56
C ASP A 109 5.32 -0.14 9.18
N VAL A 110 6.44 0.14 8.50
CA VAL A 110 7.55 0.92 9.07
C VAL A 110 7.65 2.32 8.49
N ALA A 111 7.29 2.51 7.21
CA ALA A 111 7.33 3.79 6.52
C ALA A 111 5.99 4.55 6.65
N ASP A 112 6.03 5.86 6.44
CA ASP A 112 4.83 6.66 6.21
C ASP A 112 5.15 7.67 5.11
N THR A 113 4.71 7.36 3.90
CA THR A 113 5.01 8.14 2.70
C THR A 113 4.23 9.43 2.57
N ASN A 114 3.14 9.64 3.30
CA ASN A 114 2.58 10.98 3.35
C ASN A 114 3.23 11.70 4.54
N ASN A 115 3.77 12.90 4.33
CA ASN A 115 4.26 13.73 5.43
C ASN A 115 3.07 14.29 6.25
N ASP A 116 3.35 15.07 7.29
CA ASP A 116 2.30 15.61 8.17
C ASP A 116 1.37 16.63 7.48
N ASN A 117 1.74 17.09 6.28
CA ASN A 117 0.90 17.93 5.42
C ASN A 117 0.09 17.10 4.39
N GLY A 118 0.10 15.76 4.51
CA GLY A 118 -0.54 14.86 3.56
C GLY A 118 0.14 14.80 2.18
N GLN A 119 1.36 15.34 2.04
CA GLN A 119 2.08 15.33 0.78
C GLN A 119 2.89 14.04 0.66
N ARG A 120 2.79 13.37 -0.50
CA ARG A 120 3.56 12.17 -0.77
C ARG A 120 5.06 12.48 -0.85
N VAL A 121 5.85 11.71 -0.13
CA VAL A 121 7.31 11.62 -0.19
C VAL A 121 7.70 10.23 -0.69
N GLN A 122 8.94 10.08 -1.16
CA GLN A 122 9.45 8.79 -1.59
C GLN A 122 9.64 7.87 -0.36
N PRO A 123 9.11 6.63 -0.38
CA PRO A 123 9.37 5.66 0.68
C PRO A 123 10.85 5.26 0.71
N ASN A 124 11.32 4.80 1.88
CA ASN A 124 12.65 4.20 2.02
C ASN A 124 12.51 2.73 2.44
N ASN A 125 12.31 1.85 1.46
CA ASN A 125 12.12 0.43 1.70
C ASN A 125 13.45 -0.36 1.84
N PHE A 126 14.60 0.26 1.59
CA PHE A 126 15.92 -0.38 1.53
C PHE A 126 16.96 0.18 2.53
N ARG A 127 16.49 0.63 3.68
CA ARG A 127 17.29 1.12 4.83
C ARG A 127 18.39 0.16 5.31
#